data_AF-A0A6G3MGB0-F1
#
_entry.id   AF-A0A6G3MGB0-F1
#
_cell.length_a   1.000
_cell.length_b   1.000
_cell.length_c   1.000
_cell.angle_alpha   90.00
_cell.angle_beta   90.00
_cell.angle_gamma   90.00
#
_symmetry.space_group_name_H-M   'P 1'
#
loop_
_entity.id
_entity.type
_entity.pdbx_description
1 polymer ?
#
loop_
_entity_poly.entity_id
_entity_poly.type
_entity_poly.pdbx_seq_one_letter_code
_entity_poly.pdbx_strand_id
1 'polypeptide(L)'
;MRQNTIAAYFAINFNLSKMKFIFASDFLKSSYFYVDVFILIILYTLQGFPIGLSDVFPYIIQTLGASYKDLAKFSITSWPFSLKLLWAPFIESIYIRFIGRRKTWIVLTQLSIGSILIFLSMKVEFYLANISLQHIMNSLIFIFTILTFLAATQDIAVDGWGLNLIPRAYISYASLCNTVGQTAGYIIGNLLFLVLTSSFLNFLTNS
;
A
#
# COMPACT_ATOMS: atom_id res chain seq x y z
N MET A 1 -19.71 -44.59 -47.45
CA MET A 1 -18.35 -44.33 -46.93
C MET A 1 -18.00 -42.84 -46.81
N ARG A 2 -18.31 -41.97 -47.79
CA ARG A 2 -17.96 -40.52 -47.74
C ARG A 2 -18.57 -39.69 -46.59
N GLN A 3 -19.76 -40.04 -46.10
CA GLN A 3 -20.44 -39.31 -45.02
C GLN A 3 -19.76 -39.48 -43.65
N ASN A 4 -19.22 -40.67 -43.35
CA ASN A 4 -18.59 -40.95 -42.06
C ASN A 4 -17.25 -40.21 -41.90
N THR A 5 -16.52 -39.98 -43.00
CA THR A 5 -15.26 -39.23 -43.00
C THR A 5 -15.47 -37.73 -42.75
N ILE A 6 -16.56 -37.14 -43.26
CA ILE A 6 -16.87 -35.72 -43.04
C ILE A 6 -17.28 -35.48 -41.59
N ALA A 7 -18.10 -36.37 -41.01
CA ALA A 7 -18.50 -36.28 -39.60
C ALA A 7 -17.32 -36.40 -38.64
N ALA A 8 -16.37 -37.31 -38.91
CA ALA A 8 -15.14 -37.45 -38.13
C ALA A 8 -14.26 -36.20 -38.21
N TYR A 9 -14.11 -35.62 -39.41
CA TYR A 9 -13.32 -34.40 -39.61
C TYR A 9 -13.92 -33.19 -38.87
N PHE A 10 -15.25 -33.09 -38.82
CA PHE A 10 -15.95 -32.04 -38.09
C PHE A 10 -15.81 -32.20 -36.57
N ALA A 11 -15.94 -33.43 -36.05
CA ALA A 11 -15.75 -33.74 -34.63
C ALA A 11 -14.31 -33.46 -34.15
N ILE A 12 -13.31 -33.80 -34.96
CA ILE A 12 -11.89 -33.52 -34.68
C ILE A 12 -11.64 -32.01 -34.65
N ASN A 13 -12.11 -31.26 -35.67
CA ASN A 13 -11.94 -29.80 -35.69
C ASN A 13 -12.69 -29.09 -34.55
N PHE A 14 -13.87 -29.58 -34.18
CA PHE A 14 -14.62 -29.07 -33.04
C PHE A 14 -13.86 -29.29 -31.71
N ASN A 15 -13.30 -30.48 -31.49
CA ASN A 15 -12.46 -30.75 -30.32
C ASN A 15 -11.17 -29.92 -30.29
N LEU A 16 -10.51 -29.74 -31.44
CA LEU A 16 -9.33 -28.88 -31.57
C LEU A 16 -9.64 -27.41 -31.27
N SER A 17 -10.78 -26.90 -31.76
CA SER A 17 -11.28 -25.55 -31.45
C SER A 17 -11.53 -25.38 -29.94
N LYS A 18 -12.22 -26.35 -29.33
CA LYS A 18 -12.52 -26.34 -27.90
C LYS A 18 -11.25 -26.40 -27.05
N MET A 19 -10.27 -27.22 -27.44
CA MET A 19 -8.98 -27.34 -26.77
C MET A 19 -8.16 -26.05 -26.88
N LYS A 20 -8.12 -25.41 -28.07
CA LYS A 20 -7.47 -24.10 -28.26
C LYS A 20 -8.13 -23.01 -27.40
N PHE A 21 -9.46 -23.02 -27.28
CA PHE A 21 -10.19 -22.07 -26.45
C PHE A 21 -9.89 -22.25 -24.96
N ILE A 22 -9.88 -23.51 -24.48
CA ILE A 22 -9.52 -23.83 -23.09
C ILE A 22 -8.08 -23.38 -22.80
N PHE A 23 -7.13 -23.75 -23.67
CA PHE A 23 -5.73 -23.36 -23.52
C PHE A 23 -5.54 -21.84 -23.54
N ALA A 24 -6.21 -21.13 -24.45
CA ALA A 24 -6.18 -19.67 -24.48
C ALA A 24 -6.79 -19.07 -23.20
N SER A 25 -7.87 -19.65 -22.67
CA SER A 25 -8.49 -19.18 -21.43
C SER A 25 -7.60 -19.43 -20.21
N ASP A 26 -6.92 -20.57 -20.12
CA ASP A 26 -5.98 -20.90 -19.04
C ASP A 26 -4.71 -20.04 -19.13
N PHE A 27 -4.21 -19.82 -20.35
CA PHE A 27 -3.07 -18.95 -20.60
C PHE A 27 -3.37 -17.49 -20.25
N LEU A 28 -4.54 -16.97 -20.66
CA LEU A 28 -4.98 -15.63 -20.30
C LEU A 28 -5.12 -15.49 -18.78
N LYS A 29 -5.78 -16.44 -18.12
CA LYS A 29 -5.97 -16.45 -16.66
C LYS A 29 -4.65 -16.49 -15.90
N SER A 30 -3.65 -17.22 -16.43
CA SER A 30 -2.28 -17.22 -15.93
C SER A 30 -1.60 -15.87 -16.12
N SER A 31 -1.73 -15.24 -17.29
CA SER A 31 -1.15 -13.92 -17.57
C SER A 31 -1.70 -12.81 -16.66
N TYR A 32 -3.01 -12.77 -16.44
CA TYR A 32 -3.63 -11.78 -15.55
C TYR A 32 -3.23 -11.97 -14.08
N PHE A 33 -3.01 -13.21 -13.65
CA PHE A 33 -2.57 -13.52 -12.28
C PHE A 33 -1.26 -12.83 -11.90
N TYR A 34 -0.25 -12.85 -12.78
CA TYR A 34 1.03 -12.19 -12.51
C TYR A 34 0.89 -10.67 -12.43
N VAL A 35 0.04 -10.08 -13.27
CA VAL A 35 -0.23 -8.63 -13.27
C VAL A 35 -0.92 -8.23 -11.98
N ASP A 36 -1.91 -9.00 -11.52
CA ASP A 36 -2.62 -8.73 -10.26
C ASP A 36 -1.69 -8.81 -9.05
N VAL A 37 -0.84 -9.84 -8.98
CA VAL A 37 0.19 -10.00 -7.94
C VAL A 37 1.15 -8.80 -7.95
N PHE A 38 1.62 -8.40 -9.12
CA PHE A 38 2.53 -7.26 -9.26
C PHE A 38 1.90 -5.94 -8.80
N ILE A 39 0.65 -5.68 -9.19
CA ILE A 39 -0.10 -4.49 -8.78
C ILE A 39 -0.30 -4.48 -7.25
N LEU A 40 -0.68 -5.62 -6.66
CA LEU A 40 -0.85 -5.74 -5.22
C LEU A 40 0.45 -5.42 -4.48
N ILE A 41 1.57 -6.02 -4.89
CA ILE A 41 2.89 -5.76 -4.28
C ILE A 41 3.24 -4.28 -4.36
N ILE A 42 3.03 -3.62 -5.50
CA ILE A 42 3.29 -2.17 -5.63
C ILE A 42 2.42 -1.36 -4.68
N LEU A 43 1.12 -1.64 -4.62
CA LEU A 43 0.20 -0.91 -3.75
C LEU A 43 0.56 -1.06 -2.27
N TYR A 44 0.87 -2.27 -1.83
CA TYR A 44 1.34 -2.52 -0.47
C TYR A 44 2.70 -1.89 -0.18
N THR A 45 3.59 -1.81 -1.19
CA THR A 45 4.88 -1.12 -1.07
C THR A 45 4.69 0.38 -0.88
N LEU A 46 3.81 1.00 -1.66
CA LEU A 46 3.48 2.41 -1.52
C LEU A 46 2.80 2.72 -0.17
N GLN A 47 2.00 1.79 0.35
CA GLN A 47 1.41 1.89 1.69
C GLN A 47 2.45 1.73 2.81
N GLY A 48 3.42 0.83 2.65
CA GLY A 48 4.48 0.59 3.62
C GLY A 48 5.41 1.79 3.80
N PHE A 49 5.57 2.61 2.77
CA PHE A 49 6.48 3.76 2.80
C PHE A 49 6.11 4.82 3.88
N PRO A 50 4.88 5.35 3.94
CA PRO A 50 4.44 6.24 5.03
C PRO A 50 4.61 5.64 6.43
N ILE A 51 4.40 4.32 6.58
CA ILE A 51 4.52 3.60 7.86
C ILE A 51 5.99 3.54 8.29
N GLY A 52 6.89 3.20 7.36
CA GLY A 52 8.34 3.22 7.65
C GLY A 52 8.82 4.61 8.04
N LEU A 53 8.28 5.65 7.41
CA LEU A 53 8.61 7.04 7.72
C LEU A 53 8.10 7.43 9.12
N SER A 54 6.87 7.03 9.50
CA SER A 54 6.35 7.29 10.85
C SER A 54 7.20 6.65 11.94
N ASP A 55 7.75 5.46 11.70
CA ASP A 55 8.52 4.75 12.73
C ASP A 55 9.89 5.39 12.99
N VAL A 56 10.61 5.85 11.96
CA VAL A 56 11.95 6.46 12.12
C VAL A 56 11.91 7.87 12.68
N PHE A 57 10.88 8.61 12.29
CA PHE A 57 10.77 10.03 12.59
C PHE A 57 10.92 10.40 14.08
N PRO A 58 10.25 9.73 15.04
CA PRO A 58 10.40 10.07 16.45
C PRO A 58 11.78 9.68 17.02
N TYR A 59 12.47 8.69 16.44
CA TYR A 59 13.88 8.41 16.79
C TYR A 59 14.80 9.58 16.40
N ILE A 60 14.58 10.18 15.22
CA ILE A 60 15.37 11.35 14.80
C ILE A 60 15.11 12.55 15.71
N ILE A 61 13.86 12.86 16.04
CA ILE A 61 13.57 13.98 16.95
C ILE A 61 14.14 13.71 18.36
N GLN A 62 14.18 12.45 18.81
CA GLN A 62 14.85 12.11 20.08
C GLN A 62 16.33 12.51 20.07
N THR A 63 17.05 12.33 18.96
CA THR A 63 18.45 12.78 18.84
C THR A 63 18.60 14.31 18.90
N LEU A 64 17.54 15.05 18.55
CA LEU A 64 17.46 16.52 18.65
C LEU A 64 17.06 17.02 20.05
N GLY A 65 16.89 16.11 21.03
CA GLY A 65 16.59 16.46 22.42
C GLY A 65 15.13 16.31 22.85
N ALA A 66 14.27 15.63 22.06
CA ALA A 66 12.91 15.33 22.52
C ALA A 66 12.87 14.35 23.71
N SER A 67 11.86 14.52 24.56
CA SER A 67 11.72 13.71 25.76
C SER A 67 11.20 12.30 25.45
N TYR A 68 11.54 11.32 26.29
CA TYR A 68 10.96 9.97 26.22
C TYR A 68 9.43 9.96 26.34
N LYS A 69 8.83 10.96 27.01
CA LYS A 69 7.38 11.09 27.09
C LYS A 69 6.77 11.41 25.74
N ASP A 70 7.44 12.20 24.90
CA ASP A 70 6.93 12.55 23.58
C ASP A 70 7.10 11.40 22.58
N LEU A 71 8.16 10.60 22.72
CA LEU A 71 8.30 9.33 22.01
C LEU A 71 7.15 8.36 22.35
N ALA A 72 6.80 8.26 23.64
CA ALA A 72 5.67 7.44 24.08
C ALA A 72 4.33 7.95 23.50
N LYS A 73 4.11 9.27 23.44
CA LYS A 73 2.90 9.83 22.78
C LYS A 73 2.86 9.50 21.29
N PHE A 74 4.01 9.43 20.62
CA PHE A 74 4.07 9.08 19.21
C PHE A 74 3.54 7.67 18.92
N SER A 75 3.60 6.73 19.87
CA SER A 75 3.04 5.37 19.70
C SER A 75 1.55 5.34 19.37
N ILE A 76 0.78 6.40 19.70
CA ILE A 76 -0.64 6.54 19.36
C ILE A 76 -0.85 6.53 17.84
N THR A 77 0.15 6.96 17.06
CA THR A 77 0.10 6.91 15.59
C THR A 77 -0.09 5.49 15.05
N SER A 78 0.29 4.45 15.79
CA SER A 78 0.11 3.04 15.38
C SER A 78 -1.31 2.50 15.63
N TRP A 79 -2.10 3.16 16.47
CA TRP A 79 -3.42 2.69 16.88
C TRP A 79 -4.40 2.46 15.72
N PRO A 80 -4.44 3.29 14.67
CA PRO A 80 -5.33 3.06 13.55
C PRO A 80 -5.17 1.68 12.91
N PHE A 81 -3.95 1.13 12.83
CA PHE A 81 -3.75 -0.22 12.29
C PHE A 81 -4.37 -1.31 13.17
N SER A 82 -4.41 -1.10 14.49
CA SER A 82 -5.07 -2.03 15.43
C SER A 82 -6.59 -1.92 15.38
N LEU A 83 -7.11 -0.72 15.15
CA LEU A 83 -8.55 -0.42 15.18
C LEU A 83 -9.23 -0.52 13.82
N LYS A 84 -8.47 -0.76 12.74
CA LYS A 84 -8.92 -0.74 11.34
C LYS A 84 -10.19 -1.57 11.09
N LEU A 85 -10.36 -2.69 11.81
CA LEU A 85 -11.52 -3.56 11.72
C LEU A 85 -12.84 -2.86 12.08
N LEU A 86 -12.81 -1.83 12.94
CA LEU A 86 -14.00 -1.11 13.39
C LEU A 86 -14.70 -0.34 12.27
N TRP A 87 -13.92 0.25 11.35
CA TRP A 87 -14.49 1.04 10.24
C TRP A 87 -14.47 0.33 8.88
N ALA A 88 -13.96 -0.89 8.82
CA ALA A 88 -13.97 -1.70 7.60
C ALA A 88 -15.35 -1.81 6.93
N PRO A 89 -16.48 -2.06 7.66
CA PRO A 89 -17.80 -2.14 7.04
C PRO A 89 -18.24 -0.83 6.36
N PHE A 90 -17.81 0.31 6.90
CA PHE A 90 -18.16 1.63 6.36
C PHE A 90 -17.47 1.86 5.01
N ILE A 91 -16.19 1.49 4.90
CA ILE A 91 -15.42 1.55 3.65
C ILE A 91 -16.11 0.72 2.56
N GLU A 92 -16.70 -0.43 2.91
CA GLU A 92 -17.39 -1.28 1.93
C GLU A 92 -18.75 -0.74 1.48
N SER A 93 -19.41 0.05 2.34
CA SER A 93 -20.74 0.59 2.09
C SER A 93 -20.74 1.84 1.19
N ILE A 94 -19.74 2.71 1.34
CA ILE A 94 -19.65 3.99 0.63
C ILE A 94 -18.73 3.82 -0.59
N TYR A 95 -19.23 4.08 -1.80
CA TYR A 95 -18.39 4.02 -2.99
C TYR A 95 -18.95 4.82 -4.16
N ILE A 96 -18.07 5.18 -5.08
CA ILE A 96 -18.43 5.83 -6.34
C ILE A 96 -18.71 4.73 -7.37
N ARG A 97 -19.93 4.68 -7.91
CA ARG A 97 -20.37 3.66 -8.87
C ARG A 97 -19.50 3.58 -10.13
N PHE A 98 -18.98 4.73 -10.59
CA PHE A 98 -18.15 4.82 -11.80
C PHE A 98 -16.76 4.17 -11.65
N ILE A 99 -16.13 4.33 -10.49
CA ILE A 99 -14.76 3.82 -10.23
C ILE A 99 -14.82 2.37 -9.70
N GLY A 100 -15.93 2.00 -9.05
CA GLY A 100 -16.13 0.71 -8.42
C GLY A 100 -15.80 0.73 -6.93
N ARG A 101 -16.40 -0.21 -6.20
CA ARG A 101 -16.39 -0.30 -4.72
C ARG A 101 -15.00 -0.13 -4.11
N ARG A 102 -14.06 -1.00 -4.48
CA ARG A 102 -12.72 -1.06 -3.85
C ARG A 102 -11.74 -0.02 -4.43
N LYS A 103 -11.78 0.21 -5.75
CA LYS A 103 -10.88 1.16 -6.43
C LYS A 103 -11.09 2.61 -6.00
N THR A 104 -12.32 2.98 -5.60
CA THR A 104 -12.63 4.33 -5.09
C THR A 104 -11.77 4.68 -3.88
N TRP A 105 -11.72 3.78 -2.90
CA TRP A 105 -10.98 4.01 -1.67
C TRP A 105 -9.47 3.96 -1.88
N ILE A 106 -8.97 3.01 -2.69
CA ILE A 106 -7.53 2.92 -2.99
C ILE A 106 -7.02 4.22 -3.60
N VAL A 107 -7.75 4.78 -4.58
CA VAL A 107 -7.33 6.05 -5.23
C VAL A 107 -7.44 7.22 -4.26
N LEU A 108 -8.54 7.30 -3.49
CA LEU A 108 -8.77 8.40 -2.55
C LEU A 108 -7.71 8.44 -1.44
N THR A 109 -7.40 7.29 -0.83
CA THR A 109 -6.39 7.21 0.23
C THR A 109 -4.99 7.47 -0.30
N GLN A 110 -4.63 6.90 -1.46
CA GLN A 110 -3.32 7.11 -2.08
C GLN A 110 -3.07 8.59 -2.42
N LEU A 111 -4.07 9.27 -2.99
CA LEU A 111 -3.98 10.71 -3.29
C LEU A 111 -3.88 11.53 -2.01
N SER A 112 -4.68 11.21 -0.99
CA SER A 112 -4.68 11.92 0.29
C SER A 112 -3.32 11.79 1.00
N ILE A 113 -2.76 10.58 1.05
CA ILE A 113 -1.42 10.30 1.61
C ILE A 113 -0.37 11.11 0.86
N GLY A 114 -0.39 11.07 -0.48
CA GLY A 114 0.54 11.84 -1.32
C GLY A 114 0.45 13.34 -1.08
N SER A 115 -0.77 13.89 -1.01
CA SER A 115 -0.99 15.31 -0.72
C SER A 115 -0.47 15.73 0.66
N ILE A 116 -0.68 14.89 1.69
CA ILE A 116 -0.18 15.16 3.05
C ILE A 116 1.36 15.12 3.07
N LEU A 117 1.99 14.17 2.39
CA LEU A 117 3.45 14.08 2.32
C LEU A 117 4.06 15.29 1.59
N ILE A 118 3.47 15.74 0.48
CA ILE A 118 3.91 16.96 -0.22
C ILE A 118 3.74 18.18 0.69
N PHE A 119 2.59 18.31 1.37
CA PHE A 119 2.36 19.39 2.31
C PHE A 119 3.38 19.39 3.45
N LEU A 120 3.71 18.21 4.00
CA LEU A 120 4.73 18.07 5.04
C LEU A 120 6.09 18.53 4.51
N SER A 121 6.49 18.07 3.32
CA SER A 121 7.74 18.47 2.68
C SER A 121 7.89 20.00 2.55
N MET A 122 6.81 20.72 2.22
CA MET A 122 6.84 22.18 2.09
C MET A 122 6.91 22.92 3.43
N LYS A 123 6.50 22.27 4.53
CA LYS A 123 6.41 22.89 5.86
C LYS A 123 7.55 22.49 6.79
N VAL A 124 8.34 21.47 6.46
CA VAL A 124 9.47 20.99 7.30
C VAL A 124 10.43 22.13 7.66
N GLU A 125 10.84 22.97 6.71
CA GLU A 125 11.75 24.10 6.97
C GLU A 125 11.15 25.13 7.94
N PHE A 126 9.86 25.43 7.78
CA PHE A 126 9.14 26.35 8.67
C PHE A 126 8.99 25.77 10.09
N TYR A 127 8.70 24.47 10.19
CA TYR A 127 8.62 23.78 11.48
C TYR A 127 9.97 23.75 12.19
N LEU A 128 11.07 23.49 11.46
CA LEU A 128 12.42 23.45 12.05
C LEU A 128 12.94 24.82 12.48
N ALA A 129 12.57 25.91 11.79
CA ALA A 129 13.13 27.24 12.04
C ALA A 129 12.43 28.05 13.15
N ASN A 130 11.11 27.89 13.35
CA ASN A 130 10.31 28.92 14.04
C ASN A 130 9.42 28.43 15.21
N ILE A 131 9.41 27.14 15.54
CA ILE A 131 8.45 26.58 16.50
C ILE A 131 9.17 25.84 17.64
N SER A 132 8.67 25.96 18.86
CA SER A 132 9.18 25.17 20.00
C SER A 132 8.99 23.66 19.75
N LEU A 133 9.97 22.84 20.11
CA LEU A 133 9.99 21.38 19.89
C LEU A 133 8.66 20.69 20.28
N GLN A 134 8.01 21.12 21.37
CA GLN A 134 6.76 20.54 21.84
C GLN A 134 5.57 20.74 20.87
N HIS A 135 5.42 21.93 20.28
CA HIS A 135 4.36 22.22 19.32
C HIS A 135 4.57 21.51 17.99
N ILE A 136 5.83 21.37 17.57
CA ILE A 136 6.24 20.57 16.41
C ILE A 136 5.81 19.12 16.60
N MET A 137 6.15 18.52 17.75
CA MET A 137 5.82 17.12 18.06
C MET A 137 4.32 16.85 18.03
N ASN A 138 3.49 17.69 18.66
CA ASN A 138 2.04 17.49 18.66
C ASN A 138 1.44 17.55 17.24
N SER A 139 1.91 18.49 16.42
CA SER A 139 1.46 18.64 15.03
C SER A 139 1.84 17.42 14.19
N LEU A 140 3.04 16.87 14.41
CA LEU A 140 3.53 15.68 13.70
C LEU A 140 2.78 14.43 14.13
N ILE A 141 2.55 14.24 15.44
CA ILE A 141 1.72 13.13 15.94
C ILE A 141 0.35 13.15 15.27
N PHE A 142 -0.28 14.33 15.17
CA PHE A 142 -1.58 14.48 14.51
C PHE A 142 -1.51 14.10 13.02
N ILE A 143 -0.55 14.64 12.28
CA ILE A 143 -0.38 14.36 10.84
C ILE A 143 -0.09 12.88 10.59
N PHE A 144 0.85 12.29 11.34
CA PHE A 144 1.20 10.87 11.21
C PHE A 144 0.04 9.95 11.61
N THR A 145 -0.77 10.33 12.60
CA THR A 145 -1.99 9.58 12.94
C THR A 145 -2.99 9.59 11.79
N ILE A 146 -3.13 10.71 11.08
CA ILE A 146 -3.98 10.78 9.88
C ILE A 146 -3.39 9.93 8.75
N LEU A 147 -2.06 9.99 8.54
CA LEU A 147 -1.37 9.17 7.53
C LEU A 147 -1.56 7.68 7.80
N THR A 148 -1.38 7.22 9.04
CA THR A 148 -1.56 5.80 9.40
C THR A 148 -3.03 5.39 9.35
N PHE A 149 -3.96 6.28 9.67
CA PHE A 149 -5.40 6.04 9.47
C PHE A 149 -5.77 5.86 7.99
N LEU A 150 -5.24 6.72 7.11
CA LEU A 150 -5.43 6.59 5.67
C LEU A 150 -4.77 5.33 5.12
N ALA A 151 -3.56 5.00 5.59
CA ALA A 151 -2.86 3.77 5.22
C ALA A 151 -3.64 2.52 5.67
N ALA A 152 -4.19 2.52 6.89
CA ALA A 152 -5.03 1.44 7.39
C ALA A 152 -6.36 1.31 6.59
N THR A 153 -6.92 2.43 6.13
CA THR A 153 -8.10 2.45 5.25
C THR A 153 -7.77 1.87 3.87
N GLN A 154 -6.59 2.20 3.33
CA GLN A 154 -6.09 1.63 2.09
C GLN A 154 -5.88 0.12 2.23
N ASP A 155 -5.27 -0.32 3.33
CA ASP A 155 -5.01 -1.74 3.63
C ASP A 155 -6.29 -2.58 3.53
N ILE A 156 -7.37 -2.14 4.18
CA ILE A 156 -8.69 -2.81 4.11
C ILE A 156 -9.21 -2.87 2.67
N ALA A 157 -9.08 -1.77 1.92
CA ALA A 157 -9.56 -1.70 0.55
C ALA A 157 -8.76 -2.61 -0.41
N VAL A 158 -7.44 -2.65 -0.26
CA VAL A 158 -6.53 -3.48 -1.06
C VAL A 158 -6.67 -4.94 -0.69
N ASP A 159 -6.75 -5.30 0.60
CA ASP A 159 -6.97 -6.68 1.07
C ASP A 159 -8.28 -7.24 0.52
N GLY A 160 -9.37 -6.48 0.64
CA GLY A 160 -10.67 -6.87 0.09
C GLY A 160 -10.68 -6.94 -1.45
N TRP A 161 -9.81 -6.20 -2.14
CA TRP A 161 -9.66 -6.28 -3.58
C TRP A 161 -8.80 -7.48 -4.01
N GLY A 162 -7.70 -7.76 -3.32
CA GLY A 162 -6.79 -8.86 -3.59
C GLY A 162 -7.45 -10.24 -3.50
N LEU A 163 -8.36 -10.43 -2.54
CA LEU A 163 -9.16 -11.67 -2.43
C LEU A 163 -10.10 -11.92 -3.63
N ASN A 164 -10.45 -10.88 -4.38
CA ASN A 164 -11.28 -10.99 -5.58
C ASN A 164 -10.44 -11.14 -6.87
N LEU A 165 -9.20 -10.63 -6.88
CA LEU A 165 -8.27 -10.74 -8.00
C LEU A 165 -7.64 -12.14 -8.06
N ILE A 166 -7.22 -12.66 -6.90
CA ILE A 166 -6.49 -13.91 -6.83
C ILE A 166 -7.45 -15.12 -6.85
N PRO A 167 -7.24 -16.13 -7.71
CA PRO A 167 -8.06 -17.33 -7.74
C PRO A 167 -8.05 -18.05 -6.37
N ARG A 168 -9.17 -18.66 -5.98
CA ARG A 168 -9.27 -19.35 -4.67
C ARG A 168 -8.19 -20.41 -4.42
N ALA A 169 -7.70 -21.05 -5.47
CA ALA A 169 -6.61 -22.03 -5.38
C ALA A 169 -5.29 -21.43 -4.85
N TYR A 170 -5.12 -20.11 -4.97
CA TYR A 170 -3.90 -19.38 -4.64
C TYR A 170 -4.15 -18.24 -3.65
N ILE A 171 -5.24 -18.28 -2.88
CA ILE A 171 -5.64 -17.14 -2.03
C ILE A 171 -4.58 -16.76 -0.99
N SER A 172 -3.73 -17.70 -0.58
CA SER A 172 -2.58 -17.48 0.30
C SER A 172 -1.57 -16.47 -0.28
N TYR A 173 -1.47 -16.35 -1.60
CA TYR A 173 -0.62 -15.37 -2.26
C TYR A 173 -1.08 -13.92 -2.00
N ALA A 174 -2.37 -13.68 -1.72
CA ALA A 174 -2.85 -12.34 -1.38
C ALA A 174 -2.18 -11.81 -0.10
N SER A 175 -2.13 -12.66 0.94
CA SER A 175 -1.46 -12.32 2.19
C SER A 175 0.05 -12.18 2.01
N LEU A 176 0.67 -13.01 1.16
CA LEU A 176 2.11 -12.88 0.86
C LEU A 176 2.43 -11.55 0.17
N CYS A 177 1.59 -11.12 -0.78
CA CYS A 177 1.75 -9.82 -1.44
C CYS A 177 1.67 -8.67 -0.42
N ASN A 178 0.73 -8.76 0.53
CA ASN A 178 0.60 -7.81 1.63
C ASN A 178 1.90 -7.75 2.45
N THR A 179 2.32 -8.88 3.02
CA THR A 179 3.49 -8.92 3.91
C THR A 179 4.77 -8.47 3.20
N VAL A 180 5.02 -8.99 1.99
CA VAL A 180 6.23 -8.64 1.21
C VAL A 180 6.21 -7.18 0.79
N GLY A 181 5.09 -6.70 0.24
CA GLY A 181 4.97 -5.32 -0.21
C GLY A 181 5.10 -4.33 0.95
N GLN A 182 4.35 -4.52 2.04
CA GLN A 182 4.43 -3.60 3.19
C GLN A 182 5.82 -3.59 3.83
N THR A 183 6.46 -4.75 3.96
CA THR A 183 7.82 -4.83 4.52
C THR A 183 8.83 -4.12 3.61
N ALA A 184 8.74 -4.32 2.29
CA ALA A 184 9.58 -3.63 1.33
C ALA A 184 9.39 -2.10 1.42
N GLY A 185 8.14 -1.65 1.41
CA GLY A 185 7.79 -0.23 1.56
C GLY A 185 8.30 0.37 2.87
N TYR A 186 8.10 -0.34 3.97
CA TYR A 186 8.56 0.03 5.30
C TYR A 186 10.07 0.22 5.34
N ILE A 187 10.83 -0.75 4.83
CA ILE A 187 12.29 -0.69 4.76
C ILE A 187 12.74 0.49 3.89
N ILE A 188 12.11 0.68 2.72
CA ILE A 188 12.41 1.78 1.80
C ILE A 188 12.17 3.12 2.51
N GLY A 189 11.01 3.32 3.14
CA GLY A 189 10.68 4.56 3.84
C GLY A 189 11.61 4.85 5.02
N ASN A 190 11.91 3.81 5.80
CA ASN A 190 12.80 3.91 6.97
C ASN A 190 14.25 4.24 6.55
N LEU A 191 14.84 3.40 5.69
CA LEU A 191 16.24 3.54 5.28
C LEU A 191 16.50 4.79 4.46
N LEU A 192 15.62 5.12 3.49
CA LEU A 192 15.80 6.35 2.70
C LEU A 192 15.81 7.58 3.62
N PHE A 193 14.87 7.65 4.56
CA PHE A 193 14.77 8.81 5.44
C PHE A 193 15.99 8.94 6.36
N LEU A 194 16.46 7.81 6.93
CA LEU A 194 17.63 7.78 7.79
C LEU A 194 18.91 8.16 7.02
N VAL A 195 19.13 7.57 5.83
CA VAL A 195 20.29 7.87 4.99
C VAL A 195 20.31 9.34 4.61
N LEU A 196 19.19 9.88 4.10
CA LEU A 196 19.07 11.30 3.73
C LEU A 196 19.38 12.23 4.92
N THR A 197 18.85 11.91 6.10
CA THR A 197 19.09 12.69 7.32
C THR A 197 20.57 12.65 7.72
N SER A 198 21.18 11.46 7.72
CA SER A 198 22.59 11.29 8.10
C SER A 198 23.55 11.98 7.11
N SER A 199 23.27 11.91 5.81
CA SER A 199 24.05 12.60 4.79
C SER A 199 23.93 14.11 4.92
N PHE A 200 22.73 14.61 5.21
CA PHE A 200 22.49 16.04 5.44
C PHE A 200 23.22 16.56 6.68
N LEU A 201 23.19 15.81 7.79
CA LEU A 201 23.92 16.17 9.00
C LEU A 201 25.44 16.16 8.77
N ASN A 202 25.97 15.13 8.11
CA ASN A 202 27.39 15.05 7.77
C ASN A 202 27.85 16.17 6.82
N PHE A 203 26.98 16.62 5.92
CA PHE A 203 27.26 17.76 5.04
C PHE A 203 27.43 19.06 5.84
N LEU A 204 26.52 19.32 6.79
CA LEU A 204 26.57 20.52 7.64
C LEU A 204 27.75 20.54 8.63
N THR A 205 28.24 19.38 9.08
CA THR A 205 29.39 19.31 9.99
C THR A 205 30.74 19.37 9.28
N ASN A 206 30.79 19.12 7.97
CA ASN A 206 32.02 19.17 7.16
C ASN A 206 32.17 20.48 6.35
N SER A 207 31.26 21.45 6.55
CA SER A 207 31.28 22.81 5.99
C SER A 207 31.45 23.85 7.08
#